data_AF-A0A925U700-F1
#
_entry.id   AF-A0A925U700-F1
#
_cell.length_a   1.000
_cell.length_b   1.000
_cell.length_c   1.000
_cell.angle_alpha   90.00
_cell.angle_beta   90.00
_cell.angle_gamma   90.00
#
_symmetry.space_group_name_H-M   'P 1'
#
loop_
_entity.id
_entity.type
_entity.pdbx_description
1 polymer ?
#
loop_
_entity_poly.entity_id
_entity_poly.type
_entity_poly.pdbx_seq_one_letter_code
_entity_poly.pdbx_strand_id
1 'polypeptide(L)'
;MFKLLRFCRAVQNIMPVRYLREKSYKFAARRRKFFKNNILIIVENHVLLQLIRVLFLIAKSEMKLFQNMLFLAIVFSIISCANPPTEPQVSEDMSKSNVNEELIPADLKEYIKTNLQGWLLAERSDYSKVWWSFYDAGSTPYAVVTDINDDQAPDYGMILKNNDALRFVIFFKKGNSYTHWVADNFNKSFNSANKDLQNGLTIEPPGRVDVVYPEIKSLILKSNAISVMELENRRCIYYWSNGKVSAFTTM
;
A
#
# COMPACT_ATOMS: atom_id res chain seq x y z
N MET A 1 -11.75 -16.66 -73.56
CA MET A 1 -11.74 -17.84 -72.65
C MET A 1 -12.15 -19.17 -73.32
N PHE A 2 -13.05 -19.17 -74.32
CA PHE A 2 -13.53 -20.42 -74.97
C PHE A 2 -12.57 -21.10 -75.99
N LYS A 3 -11.51 -20.42 -76.46
CA LYS A 3 -10.54 -21.02 -77.41
C LYS A 3 -9.45 -21.87 -76.74
N LEU A 4 -9.12 -21.61 -75.47
CA LEU A 4 -8.11 -22.39 -74.72
C LEU A 4 -8.63 -23.79 -74.33
N LEU A 5 -9.94 -23.92 -74.11
CA LEU A 5 -10.59 -25.18 -73.71
C LEU A 5 -10.69 -26.22 -74.84
N ARG A 6 -10.67 -25.80 -76.12
CA ARG A 6 -10.64 -26.75 -77.25
C ARG A 6 -9.25 -27.34 -77.50
N PHE A 7 -8.19 -26.62 -77.15
CA PHE A 7 -6.81 -27.12 -77.34
C PHE A 7 -6.45 -28.23 -76.33
N CYS A 8 -6.98 -28.17 -75.10
CA CYS A 8 -6.73 -29.20 -74.10
C CYS A 8 -7.41 -30.56 -74.41
N ARG A 9 -8.51 -30.58 -75.18
CA ARG A 9 -9.19 -31.83 -75.57
C ARG A 9 -8.50 -32.59 -76.71
N ALA A 10 -7.77 -31.89 -77.60
CA ALA A 10 -7.09 -32.54 -78.72
C ALA A 10 -5.81 -33.30 -78.28
N VAL A 11 -5.13 -32.84 -77.24
CA VAL A 11 -3.87 -33.43 -76.77
C VAL A 11 -4.07 -34.72 -75.96
N GLN A 12 -5.27 -34.95 -75.40
CA GLN A 12 -5.56 -36.17 -74.62
C GLN A 12 -5.69 -37.45 -75.46
N ASN A 13 -5.84 -37.35 -76.79
CA ASN A 13 -6.01 -38.52 -77.66
C ASN A 13 -4.72 -39.04 -78.33
N ILE A 14 -3.56 -38.44 -78.06
CA ILE A 14 -2.31 -38.78 -78.77
C ILE A 14 -1.22 -39.34 -77.83
N MET A 15 -1.40 -39.27 -76.51
CA MET A 15 -0.44 -39.87 -75.57
C MET A 15 -1.02 -41.11 -74.87
N PRO A 16 -0.32 -42.26 -74.90
CA PRO A 16 -0.76 -43.44 -74.17
C PRO A 16 -0.84 -43.14 -72.67
N VAL A 17 -1.95 -43.50 -72.04
CA VAL A 17 -2.28 -43.23 -70.62
C VAL A 17 -1.16 -43.64 -69.65
N ARG A 18 -0.34 -44.65 -70.02
CA ARG A 18 0.86 -45.04 -69.25
C ARG A 18 1.93 -43.96 -69.16
N TYR A 19 2.17 -43.19 -70.23
CA TYR A 19 3.22 -42.16 -70.28
C TYR A 19 2.87 -40.94 -69.41
N LEU A 20 1.59 -40.55 -69.39
CA LEU A 20 1.10 -39.47 -68.52
C LEU A 20 1.13 -39.87 -67.04
N ARG A 21 0.84 -41.15 -66.73
CA ARG A 21 0.87 -41.65 -65.36
C ARG A 21 2.30 -41.66 -64.80
N GLU A 22 3.29 -42.09 -65.59
CA GLU A 22 4.69 -42.15 -65.15
C GLU A 22 5.33 -40.76 -64.93
N LYS A 23 5.02 -39.78 -65.80
CA LYS A 23 5.46 -38.38 -65.61
C LYS A 23 4.82 -37.74 -64.37
N SER A 24 3.54 -38.01 -64.10
CA SER A 24 2.87 -37.50 -62.89
C SER A 24 3.49 -38.06 -61.60
N TYR A 25 3.86 -39.35 -61.57
CA TYR A 25 4.55 -39.93 -60.41
C TYR A 25 5.95 -39.33 -60.19
N LYS A 26 6.74 -39.16 -61.26
CA LYS A 26 8.07 -38.52 -61.16
C LYS A 26 7.97 -37.05 -60.74
N PHE A 27 6.94 -36.33 -61.19
CA PHE A 27 6.69 -34.94 -60.79
C PHE A 27 6.22 -34.84 -59.33
N ALA A 28 5.33 -35.73 -58.88
CA ALA A 28 4.89 -35.80 -57.49
C ALA A 28 6.04 -36.16 -56.53
N ALA A 29 6.94 -37.08 -56.92
CA ALA A 29 8.12 -37.43 -56.14
C ALA A 29 9.11 -36.26 -56.01
N ARG A 30 9.35 -35.51 -57.11
CA ARG A 30 10.18 -34.30 -57.07
C ARG A 30 9.57 -33.20 -56.20
N ARG A 31 8.24 -32.98 -56.27
CA ARG A 31 7.54 -32.04 -55.38
C ARG A 31 7.64 -32.45 -53.91
N ARG A 32 7.46 -33.73 -53.57
CA ARG A 32 7.62 -34.20 -52.18
C ARG A 32 9.04 -33.99 -51.64
N LYS A 33 10.06 -34.23 -52.46
CA LYS A 33 11.47 -34.00 -52.08
C LYS A 33 11.76 -32.50 -51.89
N PHE A 34 11.24 -31.65 -52.77
CA PHE A 34 11.37 -30.19 -52.65
C PHE A 34 10.64 -29.64 -51.41
N PHE A 35 9.43 -30.11 -51.13
CA PHE A 35 8.68 -29.70 -49.93
C PHE A 35 9.35 -30.17 -48.63
N LYS A 36 9.88 -31.40 -48.58
CA LYS A 36 10.63 -31.89 -47.41
C LYS A 36 11.87 -31.04 -47.13
N ASN A 37 12.63 -30.68 -48.15
CA ASN A 37 13.83 -29.87 -47.98
C ASN A 37 13.51 -28.43 -47.53
N ASN A 38 12.45 -27.81 -48.07
CA ASN A 38 12.05 -26.46 -47.63
C ASN A 38 11.45 -26.43 -46.22
N ILE A 39 10.68 -27.45 -45.83
CA ILE A 39 10.15 -27.55 -44.47
C ILE A 39 11.28 -27.74 -43.47
N LEU A 40 12.30 -28.54 -43.80
CA LEU A 40 13.47 -28.73 -42.94
C LEU A 40 14.21 -27.41 -42.69
N ILE A 41 14.45 -26.61 -43.74
CA ILE A 41 15.09 -25.29 -43.63
C ILE A 41 14.26 -24.32 -42.75
N ILE A 42 12.92 -24.36 -42.86
CA ILE A 42 12.05 -23.51 -42.03
C ILE A 42 12.09 -23.93 -40.56
N VAL A 43 12.08 -25.23 -40.28
CA VAL A 43 12.14 -25.76 -38.91
C VAL A 43 13.50 -25.45 -38.27
N GLU A 44 14.61 -25.64 -38.99
CA GLU A 44 15.96 -25.32 -38.52
C GLU A 44 16.11 -23.82 -38.19
N ASN A 45 15.62 -22.94 -39.06
CA ASN A 45 15.64 -21.50 -38.82
C ASN A 45 14.76 -21.08 -37.63
N HIS A 46 13.61 -21.73 -37.43
CA HIS A 46 12.75 -21.46 -36.28
C HIS A 46 13.39 -21.90 -34.97
N VAL A 47 14.02 -23.07 -34.92
CA VAL A 47 14.76 -23.56 -33.74
C VAL A 47 15.95 -22.64 -33.43
N LEU A 48 16.71 -22.22 -34.46
CA LEU A 48 17.82 -21.28 -34.30
C LEU A 48 17.35 -19.93 -33.73
N LEU A 49 16.22 -19.40 -34.20
CA LEU A 49 15.66 -18.15 -33.69
C LEU A 49 15.23 -18.25 -32.22
N GLN A 50 14.67 -19.39 -31.80
CA GLN A 50 14.31 -19.63 -30.40
C GLN A 50 15.55 -19.73 -29.51
N LEU A 51 16.61 -20.40 -29.97
CA LEU A 51 17.89 -20.47 -29.24
C LEU A 51 18.52 -19.07 -29.07
N ILE A 52 18.51 -18.24 -30.12
CA ILE A 52 19.00 -16.85 -30.04
C ILE A 52 18.21 -16.04 -29.00
N ARG A 53 16.88 -16.19 -28.95
CA ARG A 53 16.04 -15.50 -27.95
C ARG A 53 16.37 -15.93 -26.52
N VAL A 54 16.58 -17.22 -26.28
CA VAL A 54 16.95 -17.74 -24.96
C VAL A 54 18.32 -17.22 -24.54
N LEU A 55 19.32 -17.26 -25.43
CA LEU A 55 20.66 -16.71 -25.16
C LEU A 55 20.61 -15.20 -24.86
N PHE A 56 19.79 -14.45 -25.58
CA PHE A 56 19.60 -13.01 -25.32
C PHE A 56 18.96 -12.73 -23.95
N LEU A 57 18.01 -13.57 -23.51
CA LEU A 57 17.41 -13.46 -22.18
C LEU A 57 18.40 -13.79 -21.06
N ILE A 58 19.23 -14.81 -21.25
CA ILE A 58 20.30 -15.17 -20.31
C ILE A 58 21.30 -14.02 -20.18
N ALA A 59 21.79 -13.48 -21.30
CA ALA A 59 22.71 -12.34 -21.31
C ALA A 59 22.11 -11.10 -20.63
N LYS A 60 20.82 -10.82 -20.84
CA LYS A 60 20.12 -9.70 -20.18
C LYS A 60 20.00 -9.90 -18.66
N SER A 61 19.81 -11.14 -18.21
CA SER A 61 19.76 -11.47 -16.77
C SER A 61 21.13 -11.27 -16.11
N GLU A 62 22.20 -11.72 -16.76
CA GLU A 62 23.58 -11.55 -16.26
C GLU A 62 23.99 -10.07 -16.20
N MET A 63 23.63 -9.27 -17.21
CA MET A 63 23.85 -7.82 -17.20
C MET A 63 23.14 -7.12 -16.02
N LYS A 64 21.91 -7.55 -15.69
CA LYS A 64 21.16 -6.96 -14.57
C LYS A 64 21.78 -7.32 -13.22
N LEU A 65 22.25 -8.56 -13.07
CA LEU A 65 23.01 -9.00 -11.90
C LEU A 65 24.31 -8.21 -11.74
N PHE A 66 25.05 -8.00 -12.83
CA PHE A 66 26.28 -7.19 -12.82
C PHE A 66 26.00 -5.73 -12.44
N GLN A 67 24.95 -5.10 -12.98
CA GLN A 67 24.55 -3.74 -12.61
C GLN A 67 24.20 -3.61 -11.11
N ASN A 68 23.46 -4.57 -10.55
CA ASN A 68 23.10 -4.57 -9.14
C ASN A 68 24.34 -4.73 -8.24
N MET A 69 25.28 -5.60 -8.62
CA MET A 69 26.54 -5.80 -7.87
C MET A 69 27.42 -4.55 -7.93
N LEU A 70 27.51 -3.88 -9.08
CA LEU A 70 28.24 -2.62 -9.22
C LEU A 70 27.62 -1.50 -8.38
N PHE A 71 26.28 -1.40 -8.35
CA PHE A 71 25.58 -0.44 -7.51
C PHE A 71 25.84 -0.67 -6.02
N LEU A 72 25.78 -1.92 -5.55
CA LEU A 72 26.10 -2.27 -4.17
C LEU A 72 27.55 -1.92 -3.81
N ALA A 73 28.51 -2.24 -4.69
CA ALA A 73 29.91 -1.91 -4.47
C ALA A 73 30.13 -0.39 -4.30
N ILE A 74 29.45 0.43 -5.13
CA ILE A 74 29.51 1.90 -5.01
C ILE A 74 28.92 2.38 -3.69
N VAL A 75 27.77 1.84 -3.26
CA VAL A 75 27.14 2.20 -1.97
C VAL A 75 28.07 1.86 -0.80
N PHE A 76 28.70 0.68 -0.80
CA PHE A 76 29.65 0.30 0.24
C PHE A 76 30.90 1.19 0.26
N SER A 77 31.42 1.60 -0.90
CA SER A 77 32.54 2.55 -0.96
C SER A 77 32.20 3.93 -0.41
N ILE A 78 30.96 4.40 -0.59
CA ILE A 78 30.52 5.70 -0.04
C ILE A 78 30.38 5.63 1.49
N ILE A 79 29.83 4.52 2.03
CA ILE A 79 29.67 4.34 3.48
C ILE A 79 31.03 4.25 4.18
N SER A 80 32.03 3.64 3.54
CA SER A 80 33.38 3.49 4.12
C SER A 80 34.22 4.77 4.14
N CYS A 81 33.79 5.85 3.47
CA CYS A 81 34.46 7.15 3.51
C CYS A 81 33.83 8.14 4.51
N ALA A 82 32.75 7.76 5.19
CA ALA A 82 32.21 8.55 6.29
C ALA A 82 33.07 8.32 7.53
N ASN A 83 34.03 9.23 7.77
CA ASN A 83 34.67 9.32 9.08
C ASN A 83 33.56 9.48 10.14
N PRO A 84 33.60 8.73 11.26
CA PRO A 84 32.63 8.93 12.32
C PRO A 84 32.73 10.39 12.79
N PRO A 85 31.63 11.15 12.81
CA PRO A 85 31.66 12.50 13.31
C PRO A 85 32.18 12.46 14.75
N THR A 86 33.28 13.17 15.00
CA THR A 86 33.82 13.33 16.35
C THR A 86 32.80 14.12 17.15
N GLU A 87 32.06 13.41 17.98
CA GLU A 87 31.01 13.94 18.83
C GLU A 87 31.64 14.91 19.84
N PRO A 88 31.24 16.20 19.87
CA PRO A 88 31.67 17.09 20.94
C PRO A 88 31.10 16.56 22.26
N GLN A 89 31.98 16.34 23.24
CA GLN A 89 31.60 16.04 24.62
C GLN A 89 30.90 17.27 25.22
N VAL A 90 29.61 17.39 24.94
CA VAL A 90 28.69 18.23 25.69
C VAL A 90 28.30 17.41 26.91
N SER A 91 28.58 17.94 28.09
CA SER A 91 28.11 17.42 29.36
C SER A 91 26.59 17.24 29.31
N GLU A 92 26.13 15.99 29.17
CA GLU A 92 24.74 15.60 29.31
C GLU A 92 24.35 15.70 30.79
N ASP A 93 24.04 16.93 31.21
CA ASP A 93 22.95 17.12 32.17
C ASP A 93 21.71 17.54 31.37
N MET A 94 21.32 16.68 30.41
CA MET A 94 19.97 16.71 29.88
C MET A 94 19.12 15.89 30.84
N SER A 95 18.56 16.58 31.84
CA SER A 95 17.30 16.13 32.41
C SER A 95 16.39 15.82 31.21
N LYS A 96 16.07 14.54 31.00
CA LYS A 96 14.94 14.13 30.17
C LYS A 96 13.73 14.80 30.77
N SER A 97 13.45 16.02 30.35
CA SER A 97 12.20 16.68 30.71
C SER A 97 11.11 15.79 30.10
N ASN A 98 10.28 15.23 30.96
CA ASN A 98 9.10 14.46 30.61
C ASN A 98 8.07 15.42 29.97
N VAL A 99 8.36 15.95 28.78
CA VAL A 99 7.50 16.92 28.07
C VAL A 99 6.11 16.35 27.75
N ASN A 100 5.89 15.04 27.90
CA ASN A 100 4.63 14.38 27.53
C ASN A 100 3.67 14.04 28.69
N GLU A 101 3.98 14.35 29.96
CA GLU A 101 3.09 13.98 31.08
C GLU A 101 1.90 14.93 31.31
N GLU A 102 1.88 16.12 30.71
CA GLU A 102 0.90 17.17 31.05
C GLU A 102 -0.13 17.49 29.95
N LEU A 103 -0.29 16.66 28.92
CA LEU A 103 -1.34 16.87 27.90
C LEU A 103 -2.76 16.72 28.49
N ILE A 104 -2.91 15.92 29.55
CA ILE A 104 -4.20 15.53 30.10
C ILE A 104 -4.37 16.09 31.52
N PRO A 105 -5.30 17.04 31.72
CA PRO A 105 -5.60 17.60 33.03
C PRO A 105 -5.98 16.54 34.08
N ALA A 106 -5.58 16.79 35.34
CA ALA A 106 -5.86 15.88 36.45
C ALA A 106 -7.37 15.71 36.73
N ASP A 107 -8.16 16.77 36.56
CA ASP A 107 -9.61 16.76 36.72
C ASP A 107 -10.30 15.88 35.66
N LEU A 108 -9.79 15.84 34.43
CA LEU A 108 -10.26 14.93 33.39
C LEU A 108 -9.92 13.46 33.70
N LYS A 109 -8.72 13.19 34.23
CA LYS A 109 -8.37 11.83 34.69
C LYS A 109 -9.33 11.35 35.79
N GLU A 110 -9.68 12.22 36.74
CA GLU A 110 -10.64 11.90 37.80
C GLU A 110 -12.07 11.73 37.24
N TYR A 111 -12.45 12.54 36.25
CA TYR A 111 -13.74 12.39 35.55
C TYR A 111 -13.85 11.01 34.89
N ILE A 112 -12.81 10.56 34.18
CA ILE A 112 -12.77 9.23 33.52
C ILE A 112 -12.94 8.13 34.57
N LYS A 113 -12.15 8.18 35.65
CA LYS A 113 -12.21 7.20 36.74
C LYS A 113 -13.62 7.10 37.36
N THR A 114 -14.30 8.23 37.53
CA THR A 114 -15.62 8.30 38.16
C THR A 114 -16.74 7.86 37.22
N ASN A 115 -16.73 8.31 35.97
CA ASN A 115 -17.85 8.18 35.04
C ASN A 115 -17.69 7.02 34.04
N LEU A 116 -16.47 6.56 33.80
CA LEU A 116 -16.12 5.49 32.87
C LEU A 116 -15.40 4.36 33.62
N GLN A 117 -16.05 3.83 34.66
CA GLN A 117 -15.46 2.79 35.52
C GLN A 117 -14.97 1.59 34.70
N GLY A 118 -13.75 1.15 35.01
CA GLY A 118 -13.09 0.04 34.31
C GLY A 118 -12.41 0.41 32.98
N TRP A 119 -12.57 1.66 32.51
CA TRP A 119 -11.82 2.18 31.37
C TRP A 119 -10.59 2.94 31.84
N LEU A 120 -9.46 2.65 31.20
CA LEU A 120 -8.17 3.28 31.44
C LEU A 120 -7.71 3.95 30.15
N LEU A 121 -6.92 5.00 30.27
CA LEU A 121 -6.25 5.58 29.10
C LEU A 121 -5.29 4.55 28.50
N ALA A 122 -5.26 4.44 27.17
CA ALA A 122 -4.20 3.69 26.50
C ALA A 122 -2.85 4.38 26.73
N GLU A 123 -1.80 3.59 26.84
CA GLU A 123 -0.45 4.07 27.11
C GLU A 123 0.46 3.72 25.95
N ARG A 124 1.61 4.38 25.86
CA ARG A 124 2.66 4.06 24.89
C ARG A 124 3.07 2.58 24.92
N SER A 125 2.98 1.93 26.07
CA SER A 125 3.33 0.51 26.25
C SER A 125 2.34 -0.46 25.60
N ASP A 126 1.13 0.00 25.22
CA ASP A 126 0.12 -0.85 24.59
C ASP A 126 0.23 -0.95 23.07
N TYR A 127 1.01 -0.04 22.46
CA TYR A 127 1.10 0.11 21.02
C TYR A 127 2.07 -0.87 20.38
N SER A 128 1.77 -1.21 19.13
CA SER A 128 2.61 -2.05 18.31
C SER A 128 3.98 -1.43 18.09
N LYS A 129 5.04 -2.23 18.30
CA LYS A 129 6.42 -1.80 17.99
C LYS A 129 6.66 -1.57 16.49
N VAL A 130 5.80 -2.11 15.62
CA VAL A 130 5.95 -1.94 14.16
C VAL A 130 5.40 -0.60 13.66
N TRP A 131 4.77 0.19 14.52
CA TRP A 131 4.30 1.52 14.15
C TRP A 131 5.43 2.55 14.29
N TRP A 132 6.25 2.67 13.25
CA TRP A 132 7.51 3.42 13.32
C TRP A 132 7.30 4.93 13.47
N SER A 133 6.33 5.51 12.76
CA SER A 133 6.04 6.95 12.86
C SER A 133 5.70 7.40 14.29
N PHE A 134 5.17 6.49 15.12
CA PHE A 134 4.84 6.76 16.51
C PHE A 134 6.08 6.96 17.39
N TYR A 135 7.09 6.10 17.25
CA TYR A 135 8.24 6.13 18.15
C TYR A 135 9.22 7.27 17.85
N ASP A 136 9.31 7.68 16.59
CA ASP A 136 10.27 8.69 16.13
C ASP A 136 9.79 10.12 16.40
N ALA A 137 8.48 10.39 16.38
CA ALA A 137 7.95 11.75 16.40
C ALA A 137 7.66 12.32 17.81
N GLY A 138 7.92 11.57 18.89
CA GLY A 138 7.52 11.98 20.25
C GLY A 138 6.00 12.16 20.43
N SER A 139 5.21 11.69 19.46
CA SER A 139 3.77 11.87 19.39
C SER A 139 3.01 11.06 20.45
N THR A 140 1.82 11.52 20.81
CA THR A 140 0.91 10.84 21.74
C THR A 140 -0.30 10.30 20.98
N PRO A 141 -0.24 9.07 20.41
CA PRO A 141 -1.26 8.57 19.50
C PRO A 141 -2.54 8.16 20.23
N TYR A 142 -2.52 8.07 21.55
CA TYR A 142 -3.71 7.73 22.34
C TYR A 142 -4.48 8.96 22.82
N ALA A 143 -3.95 10.18 22.64
CA ALA A 143 -4.60 11.40 23.09
C ALA A 143 -4.26 12.62 22.21
N VAL A 144 -5.28 13.39 21.85
CA VAL A 144 -5.13 14.68 21.16
C VAL A 144 -5.97 15.75 21.85
N VAL A 145 -5.51 16.99 21.76
CA VAL A 145 -6.23 18.16 22.28
C VAL A 145 -6.47 19.12 21.13
N THR A 146 -7.73 19.46 20.90
CA THR A 146 -8.12 20.42 19.85
C THR A 146 -9.50 20.98 20.18
N ASP A 147 -9.88 22.09 19.56
CA ASP A 147 -11.23 22.63 19.65
C ASP A 147 -12.00 22.15 18.41
N ILE A 148 -12.84 21.12 18.56
CA ILE A 148 -13.58 20.55 17.41
C ILE A 148 -14.91 21.26 17.17
N ASN A 149 -15.45 21.94 18.18
CA ASN A 149 -16.78 22.55 18.15
C ASN A 149 -16.74 24.09 18.04
N ASP A 150 -15.54 24.67 17.94
CA ASP A 150 -15.23 26.11 17.89
C ASP A 150 -15.77 26.91 19.08
N ASP A 151 -15.84 26.30 20.28
CA ASP A 151 -16.29 26.97 21.50
C ASP A 151 -15.15 27.65 22.30
N GLN A 152 -13.93 27.62 21.76
CA GLN A 152 -12.70 28.15 22.36
C GLN A 152 -12.24 27.41 23.62
N ALA A 153 -12.85 26.27 23.95
CA ALA A 153 -12.39 25.37 24.99
C ALA A 153 -11.66 24.16 24.37
N PRO A 154 -10.69 23.57 25.09
CA PRO A 154 -10.03 22.36 24.62
C PRO A 154 -10.96 21.16 24.73
N ASP A 155 -11.14 20.46 23.62
CA ASP A 155 -11.71 19.11 23.57
C ASP A 155 -10.59 18.07 23.55
N TYR A 156 -10.84 16.94 24.20
CA TYR A 156 -9.86 15.88 24.36
C TYR A 156 -10.33 14.62 23.66
N GLY A 157 -9.66 14.23 22.58
CA GLY A 157 -9.84 12.92 21.97
C GLY A 157 -8.93 11.90 22.64
N MET A 158 -9.47 10.78 23.11
CA MET A 158 -8.69 9.74 23.80
C MET A 158 -9.09 8.32 23.36
N ILE A 159 -8.10 7.44 23.25
CA ILE A 159 -8.31 6.00 23.17
C ILE A 159 -8.27 5.44 24.58
N LEU A 160 -9.41 4.89 25.01
CA LEU A 160 -9.54 4.17 26.26
C LEU A 160 -9.51 2.67 26.03
N LYS A 161 -8.92 1.94 26.96
CA LYS A 161 -8.84 0.49 27.00
C LYS A 161 -9.50 -0.07 28.25
N ASN A 162 -10.04 -1.27 28.16
CA ASN A 162 -10.26 -2.14 29.31
C ASN A 162 -9.57 -3.49 29.02
N ASN A 163 -9.91 -4.58 29.72
CA ASN A 163 -9.23 -5.86 29.50
C ASN A 163 -9.45 -6.44 28.08
N ASP A 164 -10.60 -6.15 27.46
CA ASP A 164 -11.09 -6.87 26.27
C ASP A 164 -11.42 -5.96 25.08
N ALA A 165 -11.43 -4.64 25.28
CA ALA A 165 -11.91 -3.68 24.29
C ALA A 165 -11.17 -2.33 24.32
N LEU A 166 -11.20 -1.65 23.17
CA LEU A 166 -10.83 -0.26 22.98
C LEU A 166 -12.07 0.56 22.62
N ARG A 167 -12.10 1.80 23.10
CA ARG A 167 -13.05 2.83 22.71
C ARG A 167 -12.34 4.13 22.39
N PHE A 168 -12.91 4.88 21.47
CA PHE A 168 -12.51 6.26 21.23
C PHE A 168 -13.56 7.16 21.86
N VAL A 169 -13.11 8.11 22.67
CA VAL A 169 -13.97 9.01 23.44
C VAL A 169 -13.49 10.44 23.24
N ILE A 170 -14.43 11.35 22.99
CA ILE A 170 -14.17 12.80 22.93
C ILE A 170 -14.77 13.42 24.18
N PHE A 171 -13.97 14.15 24.95
CA PHE A 171 -14.39 14.89 26.13
C PHE A 171 -14.49 16.37 25.81
N PHE A 172 -15.65 16.97 26.12
CA PHE A 172 -15.93 18.39 25.96
C PHE A 172 -15.91 19.06 27.32
N LYS A 173 -15.14 20.14 27.46
CA LYS A 173 -15.11 20.91 28.70
C LYS A 173 -16.37 21.76 28.82
N LYS A 174 -17.05 21.69 29.97
CA LYS A 174 -18.25 22.48 30.26
C LYS A 174 -18.13 23.13 31.63
N GLY A 175 -17.60 24.35 31.65
CA GLY A 175 -17.25 25.04 32.89
C GLY A 175 -16.17 24.28 33.67
N ASN A 176 -16.49 23.84 34.88
CA ASN A 176 -15.58 23.09 35.77
C ASN A 176 -15.77 21.56 35.69
N SER A 177 -16.46 21.06 34.67
CA SER A 177 -16.69 19.63 34.47
C SER A 177 -16.54 19.24 33.00
N TYR A 178 -16.73 17.96 32.71
CA TYR A 178 -16.65 17.41 31.37
C TYR A 178 -17.95 16.71 31.00
N THR A 179 -18.27 16.73 29.72
CA THR A 179 -19.18 15.78 29.09
C THR A 179 -18.40 14.95 28.10
N HIS A 180 -18.94 13.80 27.67
CA HIS A 180 -18.23 12.95 26.73
C HIS A 180 -19.15 12.40 25.65
N TRP A 181 -18.54 12.09 24.52
CA TRP A 181 -19.14 11.37 23.41
C TRP A 181 -18.29 10.15 23.08
N VAL A 182 -18.93 8.98 22.94
CA VAL A 182 -18.26 7.71 22.62
C VAL A 182 -18.47 7.42 21.14
N ALA A 183 -17.41 7.07 20.43
CA ALA A 183 -17.50 6.73 19.02
C ALA A 183 -18.16 5.37 18.79
N ASP A 184 -19.34 5.39 18.18
CA ASP A 184 -20.13 4.18 17.91
C ASP A 184 -19.43 3.21 16.93
N ASN A 185 -18.65 3.74 15.99
CA ASN A 185 -17.94 2.99 14.96
C ASN A 185 -16.47 2.66 15.36
N PHE A 186 -16.08 2.88 16.61
CA PHE A 186 -14.78 2.49 17.15
C PHE A 186 -14.97 1.63 18.40
N ASN A 187 -15.25 0.35 18.17
CA ASN A 187 -15.20 -0.68 19.20
C ASN A 187 -14.31 -1.82 18.69
N LYS A 188 -13.08 -1.88 19.22
CA LYS A 188 -12.06 -2.83 18.79
C LYS A 188 -11.76 -3.79 19.92
N SER A 189 -11.50 -5.05 19.61
CA SER A 189 -10.98 -5.99 20.61
C SER A 189 -9.62 -5.53 21.10
N PHE A 190 -9.40 -5.61 22.41
CA PHE A 190 -8.11 -5.44 23.05
C PHE A 190 -7.76 -6.73 23.78
N ASN A 191 -6.48 -7.04 23.89
CA ASN A 191 -6.00 -8.11 24.75
C ASN A 191 -4.85 -7.57 25.59
N SER A 192 -5.10 -7.40 26.89
CA SER A 192 -4.09 -6.88 27.81
C SER A 192 -2.85 -7.80 27.94
N ALA A 193 -2.98 -9.09 27.64
CA ALA A 193 -1.88 -10.06 27.65
C ALA A 193 -1.06 -10.06 26.36
N ASN A 194 -1.62 -9.59 25.24
CA ASN A 194 -0.94 -9.47 23.96
C ASN A 194 -1.18 -8.08 23.35
N LYS A 195 -0.41 -7.12 23.85
CA LYS A 195 -0.52 -5.70 23.49
C LYS A 195 0.05 -5.46 22.09
N ASP A 196 -0.82 -5.10 21.16
CA ASP A 196 -0.45 -4.74 19.80
C ASP A 196 -1.43 -3.69 19.25
N LEU A 197 -1.53 -2.54 19.93
CA LEU A 197 -2.45 -1.49 19.52
C LEU A 197 -1.93 -0.78 18.26
N GLN A 198 -2.77 -0.78 17.23
CA GLN A 198 -2.44 -0.23 15.90
C GLN A 198 -3.25 1.01 15.53
N ASN A 199 -4.15 1.46 16.42
CA ASN A 199 -5.01 2.61 16.21
C ASN A 199 -4.54 3.84 16.99
N GLY A 200 -4.62 5.03 16.40
CA GLY A 200 -4.13 6.23 17.03
C GLY A 200 -4.90 7.46 16.59
N LEU A 201 -4.60 8.58 17.19
CA LEU A 201 -5.29 9.83 17.02
C LEU A 201 -4.34 10.87 16.45
N THR A 202 -4.85 11.67 15.54
CA THR A 202 -4.20 12.88 15.06
C THR A 202 -5.22 13.98 14.89
N ILE A 203 -4.78 15.23 14.97
CA ILE A 203 -5.62 16.38 14.66
C ILE A 203 -5.72 16.48 13.14
N GLU A 204 -6.95 16.65 12.64
CA GLU A 204 -7.24 16.92 11.25
C GLU A 204 -7.60 18.41 11.11
N PRO A 205 -6.76 19.24 10.47
CA PRO A 205 -7.04 20.66 10.35
C PRO A 205 -8.23 20.94 9.41
N PRO A 206 -8.81 22.17 9.46
CA PRO A 206 -9.78 22.63 8.48
C PRO A 206 -9.28 22.45 7.05
N GLY A 207 -10.16 22.04 6.14
CA GLY A 207 -9.77 21.75 4.78
C GLY A 207 -10.74 20.81 4.07
N ARG A 208 -10.31 20.33 2.90
CA ARG A 208 -11.06 19.35 2.12
C ARG A 208 -10.34 18.01 2.17
N VAL A 209 -11.08 16.97 2.53
CA VAL A 209 -10.63 15.58 2.46
C VAL A 209 -11.41 14.89 1.36
N ASP A 210 -10.68 14.37 0.37
CA ASP A 210 -11.25 13.58 -0.72
C ASP A 210 -10.85 12.12 -0.54
N VAL A 211 -11.83 11.23 -0.62
CA VAL A 211 -11.65 9.77 -0.62
C VAL A 211 -12.07 9.28 -1.99
N VAL A 212 -11.24 8.46 -2.62
CA VAL A 212 -11.50 7.89 -3.95
C VAL A 212 -11.77 6.38 -3.91
N TYR A 213 -11.48 5.73 -2.78
CA TYR A 213 -11.70 4.31 -2.54
C TYR A 213 -12.09 4.09 -1.07
N PRO A 214 -13.07 3.23 -0.74
CA PRO A 214 -13.84 2.38 -1.65
C PRO A 214 -14.92 3.13 -2.46
N GLU A 215 -15.23 4.37 -2.10
CA GLU A 215 -16.24 5.21 -2.77
C GLU A 215 -15.71 6.64 -2.90
N ILE A 216 -16.06 7.31 -4.02
CA ILE A 216 -15.72 8.72 -4.23
C ILE A 216 -16.62 9.60 -3.36
N LYS A 217 -16.02 10.24 -2.35
CA LYS A 217 -16.73 11.16 -1.46
C LYS A 217 -15.78 12.21 -0.90
N SER A 218 -16.34 13.34 -0.49
CA SER A 218 -15.59 14.47 0.02
C SER A 218 -16.17 14.96 1.34
N LEU A 219 -15.30 15.41 2.23
CA LEU A 219 -15.64 16.14 3.45
C LEU A 219 -14.99 17.51 3.40
N ILE A 220 -15.75 18.56 3.70
CA ILE A 220 -15.22 19.90 3.93
C ILE A 220 -15.31 20.20 5.42
N LEU A 221 -14.16 20.29 6.06
CA LEU A 221 -13.99 20.65 7.46
C LEU A 221 -13.85 22.17 7.56
N LYS A 222 -14.72 22.79 8.35
CA LYS A 222 -14.65 24.23 8.67
C LYS A 222 -13.77 24.51 9.90
N SER A 223 -13.56 23.49 10.71
CA SER A 223 -12.95 23.53 12.05
C SER A 223 -12.00 22.34 12.18
N ASN A 224 -11.22 22.29 13.25
CA ASN A 224 -10.42 21.10 13.52
C ASN A 224 -11.32 19.88 13.74
N ALA A 225 -10.79 18.71 13.42
CA ALA A 225 -11.41 17.42 13.65
C ALA A 225 -10.39 16.46 14.24
N ILE A 226 -10.85 15.27 14.64
CA ILE A 226 -9.99 14.22 15.17
C ILE A 226 -10.02 13.03 14.20
N SER A 227 -8.85 12.71 13.66
CA SER A 227 -8.65 11.56 12.79
C SER A 227 -8.21 10.35 13.60
N VAL A 228 -8.91 9.24 13.43
CA VAL A 228 -8.45 7.91 13.86
C VAL A 228 -7.62 7.30 12.73
N MET A 229 -6.37 6.99 13.06
CA MET A 229 -5.40 6.32 12.20
C MET A 229 -5.31 4.84 12.55
N GLU A 230 -5.01 3.98 11.58
CA GLU A 230 -4.70 2.56 11.75
C GLU A 230 -3.42 2.26 10.94
N LEU A 231 -2.31 1.94 11.61
CA LEU A 231 -0.98 1.76 10.99
C LEU A 231 -0.70 2.85 9.92
N GLU A 232 -0.78 4.12 10.33
CA GLU A 232 -0.54 5.31 9.47
C GLU A 232 -1.62 5.63 8.43
N ASN A 233 -2.62 4.77 8.24
CA ASN A 233 -3.73 5.04 7.34
C ASN A 233 -4.89 5.71 8.08
N ARG A 234 -5.43 6.79 7.52
CA ARG A 234 -6.62 7.43 8.07
C ARG A 234 -7.82 6.50 7.90
N ARG A 235 -8.48 6.12 8.99
CA ARG A 235 -9.65 5.22 9.02
C ARG A 235 -10.96 5.99 9.11
N CYS A 236 -11.01 7.02 9.95
CA CYS A 236 -12.22 7.80 10.19
C CYS A 236 -11.87 9.20 10.68
N ILE A 237 -12.64 10.20 10.29
CA ILE A 237 -12.57 11.57 10.80
C ILE A 237 -13.81 11.85 11.63
N TYR A 238 -13.64 12.32 12.86
CA TYR A 238 -14.72 12.77 13.74
C TYR A 238 -14.72 14.28 13.80
N TYR A 239 -15.84 14.90 13.45
CA TYR A 239 -15.94 16.34 13.26
C TYR A 239 -17.27 16.86 13.82
N TRP A 240 -17.31 18.12 14.21
CA TRP A 240 -18.53 18.76 14.67
C TRP A 240 -19.39 19.22 13.49
N SER A 241 -20.67 18.84 13.50
CA SER A 241 -21.63 19.28 12.49
C SER A 241 -23.03 19.29 13.06
N ASN A 242 -23.76 20.39 12.84
CA ASN A 242 -25.15 20.54 13.28
C ASN A 242 -25.33 20.26 14.79
N GLY A 243 -24.40 20.76 15.62
CA GLY A 243 -24.48 20.65 17.08
C GLY A 243 -24.17 19.26 17.66
N LYS A 244 -23.56 18.37 16.87
CA LYS A 244 -23.14 17.03 17.33
C LYS A 244 -21.87 16.56 16.63
N VAL A 245 -21.22 15.56 17.22
CA VAL A 245 -20.13 14.83 16.56
C VAL A 245 -20.70 13.98 15.43
N SER A 246 -20.07 14.06 14.27
CA SER A 246 -20.34 13.25 13.09
C SER A 246 -19.07 12.50 12.68
N ALA A 247 -19.22 11.40 11.95
CA ALA A 247 -18.11 10.55 11.51
C ALA A 247 -18.06 10.46 9.98
N PHE A 248 -16.86 10.56 9.43
CA PHE A 248 -16.57 10.36 8.01
C PHE A 248 -15.55 9.24 7.86
N THR A 249 -16.03 8.05 7.50
CA THR A 249 -15.20 6.86 7.28
C THR A 249 -14.40 7.00 6.00
N THR A 250 -13.10 6.73 6.04
CA THR A 250 -12.19 6.84 4.88
C THR A 250 -11.72 5.48 4.34
N MET A 251 -11.97 4.38 5.07
CA MET A 251 -11.69 3.00 4.68
C MET A 251 -12.84 2.05 4.97
#